data_AF-I2NCS9-F1
#
_entry.id   AF-I2NCS9-F1
#
_cell.length_a   1.000
_cell.length_b   1.000
_cell.length_c   1.000
_cell.angle_alpha   90.00
_cell.angle_beta   90.00
_cell.angle_gamma   90.00
#
_symmetry.space_group_name_H-M   'P 1'
#
loop_
_entity.id
_entity.type
_entity.pdbx_description
1 polymer ?
#
loop_
_entity_poly.entity_id
_entity_poly.type
_entity_poly.pdbx_seq_one_letter_code
_entity_poly.pdbx_strand_id
1 'polypeptide(L)'
;MKQPILYSFVRYRPYFETGEFVNVGLLICEPEKRKLTYRLVNKNNKRVNDFFYRSKLFENIHDTISDELNYIVNQQFNFTAQEMATFFHHYVDVKEGIVQYSNAIVGMVDDPKVYINNLYTKFIQNAGVKSESQEQTILKHYKALFKADNDQILLNYKQHSVKGEMAKFTLPLALKNQNDKQILKAVKPLAFDQLESPSMIEHCDSWVAKINRANEEELLKKENILFALDTPDTASKTNILNTIKRTFDKFKIQHIDWQEDKQLLKFAKNL
;
A
#
# COMPACT_ATOMS: atom_id res chain seq x y z
N MET A 1 0.09 -4.41 28.89
CA MET A 1 -1.17 -5.17 28.97
C MET A 1 -2.09 -4.60 27.90
N LYS A 2 -2.63 -5.43 27.00
CA LYS A 2 -3.52 -4.95 25.93
C LYS A 2 -4.84 -4.47 26.53
N GLN A 3 -5.35 -3.35 26.05
CA GLN A 3 -6.62 -2.77 26.48
C GLN A 3 -7.58 -2.63 25.29
N PRO A 4 -8.90 -2.76 25.51
CA PRO A 4 -9.89 -2.55 24.47
C PRO A 4 -10.05 -1.06 24.16
N ILE A 5 -10.13 -0.76 22.87
CA ILE A 5 -10.51 0.56 22.36
C ILE A 5 -11.61 0.42 21.31
N LEU A 6 -12.36 1.49 21.11
CA LEU A 6 -13.25 1.66 19.97
C LEU A 6 -12.76 2.85 19.16
N TYR A 7 -12.82 2.76 17.83
CA TYR A 7 -12.52 3.91 16.98
C TYR A 7 -13.49 4.01 15.81
N SER A 8 -13.61 5.23 15.29
CA SER A 8 -14.35 5.54 14.07
C SER A 8 -13.63 6.63 13.29
N PHE A 9 -13.68 6.53 11.96
CA PHE A 9 -13.19 7.58 11.07
C PHE A 9 -14.22 8.70 10.97
N VAL A 10 -13.76 9.93 11.16
CA VAL A 10 -14.52 11.15 10.85
C VAL A 10 -14.45 11.36 9.34
N ARG A 11 -15.59 11.37 8.67
CA ARG A 11 -15.75 11.46 7.22
C ARG A 11 -16.39 12.78 6.87
N TYR A 12 -15.77 13.49 5.94
CA TYR A 12 -16.35 14.68 5.33
C TYR A 12 -17.04 14.29 4.02
N ARG A 13 -18.32 14.65 3.91
CA ARG A 13 -19.23 14.35 2.80
C ARG A 13 -20.07 15.59 2.45
N PRO A 14 -19.54 16.52 1.64
CA PRO A 14 -20.28 17.72 1.25
C PRO A 14 -21.40 17.46 0.25
N TYR A 15 -21.35 16.35 -0.49
CA TYR A 15 -22.36 15.96 -1.48
C TYR A 15 -22.98 14.64 -1.07
N PHE A 16 -24.21 14.69 -0.56
CA PHE A 16 -24.89 13.48 -0.09
C PHE A 16 -25.24 12.57 -1.28
N GLU A 17 -25.58 13.15 -2.42
CA GLU A 17 -26.10 12.48 -3.61
C GLU A 17 -25.07 11.56 -4.29
N THR A 18 -23.78 11.90 -4.24
CA THR A 18 -22.73 11.12 -4.91
C THR A 18 -22.24 9.92 -4.10
N GLY A 19 -22.49 9.93 -2.79
CA GLY A 19 -21.95 8.91 -1.88
C GLY A 19 -20.44 9.01 -1.64
N GLU A 20 -19.76 9.99 -2.25
CA GLU A 20 -18.34 10.21 -2.09
C GLU A 20 -18.03 10.83 -0.72
N PHE A 21 -16.95 10.39 -0.10
CA PHE A 21 -16.49 10.92 1.17
C PHE A 21 -14.98 10.91 1.26
N VAL A 22 -14.45 11.71 2.18
CA VAL A 22 -13.03 11.72 2.50
C VAL A 22 -12.84 11.59 4.00
N ASN A 23 -11.96 10.69 4.45
CA ASN A 23 -11.61 10.61 5.86
C ASN A 23 -10.82 11.86 6.26
N VAL A 24 -11.28 12.60 7.24
CA VAL A 24 -10.67 13.86 7.73
C VAL A 24 -10.20 13.75 9.18
N GLY A 25 -10.54 12.66 9.86
CA GLY A 25 -10.09 12.46 11.23
C GLY A 25 -10.42 11.08 11.79
N LEU A 26 -10.12 10.93 13.07
CA LEU A 26 -10.42 9.78 13.90
C LEU A 26 -11.02 10.25 15.23
N LEU A 27 -12.04 9.54 15.69
CA LEU A 27 -12.59 9.66 17.04
C LEU A 27 -12.45 8.31 17.73
N ILE A 28 -11.95 8.31 18.96
CA ILE A 28 -11.48 7.10 19.66
C ILE A 28 -11.97 7.14 21.09
N CYS A 29 -12.47 5.99 21.54
CA CYS A 29 -12.95 5.76 22.88
C CYS A 29 -12.06 4.72 23.56
N GLU A 30 -11.56 5.08 24.75
CA GLU A 30 -10.94 4.19 25.72
C GLU A 30 -12.00 3.89 26.80
N PRO A 31 -12.81 2.82 26.68
CA PRO A 31 -14.00 2.64 27.51
C PRO A 31 -13.67 2.51 28.99
N GLU A 32 -12.60 1.78 29.33
CA GLU A 32 -12.13 1.60 30.71
C GLU A 32 -11.71 2.92 31.36
N LYS A 33 -11.19 3.86 30.56
CA LYS A 33 -10.78 5.18 31.05
C LYS A 33 -11.89 6.23 30.92
N ARG A 34 -13.05 5.85 30.36
CA ARG A 34 -14.19 6.75 30.08
C ARG A 34 -13.76 8.00 29.33
N LYS A 35 -12.84 7.79 28.38
CA LYS A 35 -12.13 8.88 27.71
C LYS A 35 -12.34 8.79 26.21
N LEU A 36 -12.73 9.92 25.63
CA LEU A 36 -12.70 10.12 24.20
C LEU A 36 -11.45 10.91 23.82
N THR A 37 -10.95 10.67 22.62
CA THR A 37 -9.89 11.46 21.99
C THR A 37 -10.17 11.54 20.51
N TYR A 38 -9.81 12.66 19.88
CA TYR A 38 -9.94 12.79 18.44
C TYR A 38 -8.66 13.35 17.82
N ARG A 39 -8.54 13.16 16.51
CA ARG A 39 -7.51 13.78 15.69
C ARG A 39 -8.10 14.14 14.34
N LEU A 40 -8.07 15.42 13.99
CA LEU A 40 -8.48 15.95 12.69
C LEU A 40 -7.26 16.33 11.85
N VAL A 41 -7.42 16.35 10.53
CA VAL A 41 -6.49 17.03 9.62
C VAL A 41 -6.52 18.54 9.84
N ASN A 42 -5.47 19.24 9.40
CA ASN A 42 -5.47 20.70 9.38
C ASN A 42 -6.48 21.23 8.35
N LYS A 43 -7.07 22.40 8.62
CA LYS A 43 -8.03 23.07 7.72
C LYS A 43 -7.51 23.28 6.29
N ASN A 44 -6.22 23.57 6.13
CA ASN A 44 -5.57 23.80 4.83
C ASN A 44 -5.03 22.51 4.18
N ASN A 45 -5.53 21.34 4.57
CA ASN A 45 -5.08 20.08 4.00
C ASN A 45 -5.48 19.97 2.52
N LYS A 46 -4.49 20.13 1.63
CA LYS A 46 -4.68 20.10 0.17
C LYS A 46 -5.45 18.87 -0.31
N ARG A 47 -5.14 17.67 0.20
CA ARG A 47 -5.85 16.45 -0.19
C ARG A 47 -7.35 16.56 0.05
N VAL A 48 -7.76 17.09 1.19
CA VAL A 48 -9.18 17.23 1.53
C VAL A 48 -9.84 18.36 0.73
N ASN A 49 -9.15 19.50 0.60
CA ASN A 49 -9.66 20.66 -0.13
C ASN A 49 -9.74 20.43 -1.65
N ASP A 50 -8.85 19.59 -2.20
CA ASP A 50 -8.79 19.26 -3.63
C ASP A 50 -9.60 17.99 -3.98
N PHE A 51 -10.09 17.24 -2.98
CA PHE A 51 -10.86 15.99 -3.21
C PHE A 51 -12.20 16.25 -3.89
N PHE A 52 -12.85 17.37 -3.57
CA PHE A 52 -14.18 17.73 -4.07
C PHE A 52 -14.10 18.93 -5.01
N TYR A 53 -14.62 18.76 -6.23
CA TYR A 53 -14.60 19.80 -7.28
C TYR A 53 -15.27 21.10 -6.78
N ARG A 54 -14.50 22.21 -6.73
CA ARG A 54 -14.94 23.57 -6.34
C ARG A 54 -15.34 23.78 -4.87
N SER A 55 -14.80 23.00 -3.92
CA SER A 55 -15.15 23.13 -2.51
C SER A 55 -13.95 23.51 -1.65
N LYS A 56 -13.76 24.81 -1.38
CA LYS A 56 -13.06 25.27 -0.15
C LYS A 56 -13.96 25.17 1.09
N LEU A 57 -15.06 24.43 0.99
CA LEU A 57 -16.06 24.30 2.05
C LEU A 57 -15.47 23.65 3.30
N PHE A 58 -14.50 22.73 3.15
CA PHE A 58 -13.85 22.09 4.28
C PHE A 58 -13.13 23.10 5.18
N GLU A 59 -12.41 24.08 4.61
CA GLU A 59 -11.78 25.16 5.40
C GLU A 59 -12.79 25.93 6.25
N ASN A 60 -13.99 26.15 5.73
CA ASN A 60 -15.05 26.91 6.41
C ASN A 60 -15.75 26.11 7.51
N ILE A 61 -15.94 24.80 7.31
CA ILE A 61 -16.62 23.95 8.29
C ILE A 61 -15.66 23.31 9.30
N HIS A 62 -14.35 23.27 9.01
CA HIS A 62 -13.35 22.57 9.83
C HIS A 62 -13.45 22.96 11.30
N ASP A 63 -13.55 24.26 11.58
CA ASP A 63 -13.64 24.78 12.94
C ASP A 63 -14.93 24.29 13.63
N THR A 64 -16.06 24.22 12.91
CA THR A 64 -17.31 23.64 13.42
C THR A 64 -17.18 22.15 13.76
N ILE A 65 -16.53 21.35 12.89
CA ILE A 65 -16.25 19.93 13.17
C ILE A 65 -15.37 19.80 14.41
N SER A 66 -14.35 20.64 14.50
CA SER A 66 -13.41 20.65 15.61
C SER A 66 -14.09 21.02 16.92
N ASP A 67 -15.00 22.00 16.91
CA ASP A 67 -15.75 22.44 18.08
C ASP A 67 -16.72 21.35 18.57
N GLU A 68 -17.42 20.66 17.66
CA GLU A 68 -18.29 19.54 18.00
C GLU A 68 -17.52 18.38 18.63
N LEU A 69 -16.39 17.99 18.02
CA LEU A 69 -15.52 16.94 18.56
C LEU A 69 -14.88 17.35 19.88
N ASN A 70 -14.45 18.60 20.01
CA ASN A 70 -13.95 19.16 21.27
C ASN A 70 -15.03 19.13 22.35
N TYR A 71 -16.26 19.48 22.00
CA TYR A 71 -17.38 19.47 22.93
C TYR A 71 -17.58 18.07 23.51
N ILE A 72 -17.69 17.04 22.67
CA ILE A 72 -17.94 15.68 23.16
C ILE A 72 -16.74 15.09 23.89
N VAL A 73 -15.51 15.37 23.45
CA VAL A 73 -14.30 14.86 24.11
C VAL A 73 -14.08 15.46 25.50
N ASN A 74 -14.55 16.69 25.73
CA ASN A 74 -14.45 17.35 27.03
C ASN A 74 -15.66 17.07 27.95
N GLN A 75 -16.64 16.27 27.52
CA GLN A 75 -17.73 15.84 28.40
C GLN A 75 -17.22 14.91 29.51
N GLN A 76 -17.83 15.05 30.68
CA GLN A 76 -17.61 14.11 31.77
C GLN A 76 -18.64 12.97 31.71
N PHE A 77 -18.16 11.76 31.46
CA PHE A 77 -19.00 10.57 31.37
C PHE A 77 -19.04 9.84 32.72
N ASN A 78 -20.19 9.84 33.37
CA ASN A 78 -20.47 9.00 34.55
C ASN A 78 -20.98 7.61 34.14
N PHE A 79 -20.33 7.02 33.14
CA PHE A 79 -20.69 5.73 32.57
C PHE A 79 -19.75 4.62 33.07
N THR A 80 -20.25 3.39 33.12
CA THR A 80 -19.43 2.18 33.14
C THR A 80 -18.70 2.00 31.81
N ALA A 81 -17.70 1.11 31.75
CA ALA A 81 -17.00 0.83 30.51
C ALA A 81 -17.94 0.30 29.40
N GLN A 82 -18.96 -0.49 29.77
CA GLN A 82 -19.95 -1.00 28.83
C GLN A 82 -20.87 0.11 28.31
N GLU A 83 -21.38 0.96 29.20
CA GLU A 83 -22.19 2.13 28.81
C GLU A 83 -21.39 3.10 27.93
N MET A 84 -20.08 3.28 28.20
CA MET A 84 -19.20 4.08 27.36
C MET A 84 -19.06 3.50 25.95
N ALA A 85 -18.97 2.17 25.83
CA ALA A 85 -18.94 1.49 24.55
C ALA A 85 -20.27 1.66 23.80
N THR A 86 -21.40 1.44 24.48
CA THR A 86 -22.74 1.63 23.92
C THR A 86 -22.96 3.08 23.47
N PHE A 87 -22.56 4.06 24.28
CA PHE A 87 -22.59 5.48 23.93
C PHE A 87 -21.81 5.73 22.64
N PHE A 88 -20.59 5.22 22.55
CA PHE A 88 -19.76 5.41 21.36
C PHE A 88 -20.41 4.82 20.11
N HIS A 89 -20.97 3.61 20.18
CA HIS A 89 -21.70 2.99 19.08
C HIS A 89 -22.87 3.86 18.60
N HIS A 90 -23.67 4.41 19.52
CA HIS A 90 -24.78 5.29 19.15
C HIS A 90 -24.31 6.62 18.57
N TYR A 91 -23.28 7.23 19.16
CA TYR A 91 -22.76 8.52 18.70
C TYR A 91 -22.26 8.45 17.25
N VAL A 92 -21.56 7.38 16.88
CA VAL A 92 -20.98 7.22 15.53
C VAL A 92 -21.95 6.61 14.51
N ASP A 93 -23.12 6.11 14.93
CA ASP A 93 -24.11 5.57 13.98
C ASP A 93 -24.99 6.65 13.36
N VAL A 94 -25.00 7.87 13.94
CA VAL A 94 -25.67 9.03 13.35
C VAL A 94 -25.00 9.37 12.00
N LYS A 95 -25.72 9.10 10.91
CA LYS A 95 -25.24 9.25 9.52
C LYS A 95 -25.96 10.39 8.79
N GLU A 96 -26.22 11.49 9.50
CA GLU A 96 -26.87 12.67 8.95
C GLU A 96 -25.90 13.84 8.84
N GLY A 97 -26.02 14.65 7.79
CA GLY A 97 -25.22 15.85 7.60
C GLY A 97 -23.90 15.66 6.85
N ILE A 98 -23.11 16.75 6.85
CA ILE A 98 -21.87 16.90 6.08
C ILE A 98 -20.69 16.16 6.73
N VAL A 99 -20.79 15.89 8.03
CA VAL A 99 -19.86 15.07 8.80
C VAL A 99 -20.54 13.77 9.14
N GLN A 100 -19.91 12.66 8.77
CA GLN A 100 -20.39 11.32 9.09
C GLN A 100 -19.28 10.53 9.76
N TYR A 101 -19.65 9.49 10.49
CA TYR A 101 -18.70 8.60 11.11
C TYR A 101 -18.70 7.24 10.41
N SER A 102 -17.59 6.52 10.43
CA SER A 102 -17.61 5.09 10.10
C SER A 102 -18.29 4.31 11.23
N ASN A 103 -18.66 3.06 10.94
CA ASN A 103 -19.04 2.15 12.01
C ASN A 103 -17.91 2.06 13.05
N ALA A 104 -18.28 1.90 14.32
CA ALA A 104 -17.33 1.68 15.39
C ALA A 104 -16.59 0.35 15.17
N ILE A 105 -15.26 0.39 15.28
CA ILE A 105 -14.39 -0.78 15.15
C ILE A 105 -13.72 -1.01 16.50
N VAL A 106 -13.71 -2.27 16.95
CA VAL A 106 -13.06 -2.70 18.19
C VAL A 106 -11.60 -3.05 17.91
N GLY A 107 -10.69 -2.59 18.77
CA GLY A 107 -9.27 -2.95 18.73
C GLY A 107 -8.74 -3.33 20.11
N MET A 108 -7.86 -4.33 20.18
CA MET A 108 -7.08 -4.66 21.38
C MET A 108 -5.65 -4.16 21.19
N VAL A 109 -5.25 -3.14 21.96
CA VAL A 109 -4.00 -2.40 21.70
C VAL A 109 -3.14 -2.29 22.96
N ASP A 110 -1.82 -2.31 22.77
CA ASP A 110 -0.86 -2.10 23.86
C ASP A 110 -0.82 -0.63 24.28
N ASP A 111 -0.65 0.28 23.31
CA ASP A 111 -0.72 1.73 23.50
C ASP A 111 -1.74 2.34 22.52
N PRO A 112 -2.87 2.88 23.03
CA PRO A 112 -3.85 3.59 22.22
C PRO A 112 -3.19 4.67 21.37
N LYS A 113 -2.37 5.56 21.94
CA LYS A 113 -1.79 6.71 21.22
C LYS A 113 -0.97 6.28 20.00
N VAL A 114 -0.14 5.24 20.15
CA VAL A 114 0.64 4.68 19.03
C VAL A 114 -0.29 4.11 17.96
N TYR A 115 -1.33 3.40 18.36
CA TYR A 115 -2.32 2.85 17.44
C TYR A 115 -3.08 3.94 16.67
N ILE A 116 -3.55 5.00 17.35
CA ILE A 116 -4.19 6.17 16.72
C ILE A 116 -3.25 6.79 15.68
N ASN A 117 -1.98 7.00 16.04
CA ASN A 117 -1.00 7.59 15.15
C ASN A 117 -0.78 6.74 13.89
N ASN A 118 -0.76 5.42 14.02
CA ASN A 118 -0.63 4.50 12.89
C ASN A 118 -1.85 4.55 11.98
N LEU A 119 -3.07 4.51 12.54
CA LEU A 119 -4.31 4.63 11.77
C LEU A 119 -4.38 5.97 11.04
N TYR A 120 -4.09 7.07 11.73
CA TYR A 120 -4.08 8.41 11.15
C TYR A 120 -3.08 8.51 10.01
N THR A 121 -1.86 8.02 10.21
CA THR A 121 -0.81 8.05 9.20
C THR A 121 -1.23 7.25 7.96
N LYS A 122 -1.74 6.04 8.15
CA LYS A 122 -2.08 5.13 7.06
C LYS A 122 -3.33 5.55 6.27
N PHE A 123 -4.41 5.92 6.96
CA PHE A 123 -5.73 6.07 6.35
C PHE A 123 -6.20 7.52 6.19
N ILE A 124 -5.42 8.49 6.67
CA ILE A 124 -5.75 9.93 6.56
C ILE A 124 -4.60 10.72 5.96
N GLN A 125 -3.41 10.64 6.55
CA GLN A 125 -2.24 11.38 6.08
C GLN A 125 -1.73 10.84 4.74
N ASN A 126 -1.58 9.52 4.62
CA ASN A 126 -1.13 8.85 3.41
C ASN A 126 -2.31 8.36 2.54
N ALA A 127 -3.54 8.76 2.86
CA ALA A 127 -4.70 8.39 2.05
C ALA A 127 -4.52 8.91 0.61
N GLY A 128 -4.53 8.01 -0.37
CA GLY A 128 -4.30 8.36 -1.78
C GLY A 128 -2.84 8.61 -2.15
N VAL A 129 -1.91 8.68 -1.18
CA VAL A 129 -0.48 8.51 -1.47
C VAL A 129 -0.27 7.02 -1.67
N LYS A 130 0.00 6.59 -2.91
CA LYS A 130 0.41 5.22 -3.17
C LYS A 130 1.62 4.96 -2.27
N SER A 131 1.46 4.14 -1.23
CA SER A 131 2.60 3.68 -0.43
C SER A 131 3.65 3.18 -1.41
N GLU A 132 4.93 3.52 -1.16
CA GLU A 132 6.02 2.96 -1.95
C GLU A 132 5.77 1.45 -2.05
N SER A 133 5.48 0.98 -3.27
CA SER A 133 5.16 -0.43 -3.47
C SER A 133 6.36 -1.25 -3.04
N GLN A 134 6.15 -2.43 -2.48
CA GLN A 134 7.25 -3.28 -2.04
C GLN A 134 8.26 -3.56 -3.19
N GLU A 135 7.80 -3.59 -4.44
CA GLU A 135 8.69 -3.65 -5.62
C GLU A 135 9.69 -2.48 -5.72
N GLN A 136 9.29 -1.26 -5.33
CA GLN A 136 10.15 -0.08 -5.34
C GLN A 136 11.18 -0.14 -4.20
N THR A 137 10.78 -0.64 -3.04
CA THR A 137 11.69 -0.91 -1.92
C THR A 137 12.76 -1.93 -2.32
N ILE A 138 12.35 -3.07 -2.89
CA ILE A 138 13.27 -4.11 -3.40
C ILE A 138 14.20 -3.52 -4.49
N LEU A 139 13.64 -2.71 -5.39
CA LEU A 139 14.41 -2.06 -6.45
C LEU A 139 15.49 -1.11 -5.92
N LYS A 140 15.18 -0.33 -4.87
CA LYS A 140 16.16 0.55 -4.21
C LYS A 140 17.27 -0.26 -3.56
N HIS A 141 16.92 -1.35 -2.86
CA HIS A 141 17.89 -2.28 -2.27
C HIS A 141 18.85 -2.83 -3.32
N TYR A 142 18.33 -3.35 -4.43
CA TYR A 142 19.18 -3.91 -5.51
C TYR A 142 20.07 -2.87 -6.17
N LYS A 143 19.58 -1.64 -6.38
CA LYS A 143 20.41 -0.55 -6.90
C LYS A 143 21.54 -0.19 -5.94
N ALA A 144 21.29 -0.22 -4.63
CA ALA A 144 22.33 0.01 -3.62
C ALA A 144 23.35 -1.13 -3.63
N LEU A 145 22.88 -2.38 -3.69
CA LEU A 145 23.73 -3.57 -3.76
C LEU A 145 24.65 -3.55 -5.00
N PHE A 146 24.09 -3.24 -6.17
CA PHE A 146 24.84 -3.17 -7.43
C PHE A 146 25.91 -2.08 -7.41
N LYS A 147 25.63 -0.95 -6.75
CA LYS A 147 26.62 0.12 -6.57
C LYS A 147 27.72 -0.26 -5.58
N ALA A 148 27.37 -0.93 -4.48
CA ALA A 148 28.31 -1.33 -3.43
C ALA A 148 29.31 -2.40 -3.90
N ASP A 149 28.88 -3.28 -4.80
CA ASP A 149 29.71 -4.34 -5.37
C ASP A 149 30.81 -3.81 -6.32
N ASN A 150 30.67 -2.56 -6.82
CA ASN A 150 31.66 -1.84 -7.64
C ASN A 150 32.06 -2.55 -8.96
N ASP A 151 31.16 -3.38 -9.49
CA ASP A 151 31.31 -4.08 -10.77
C ASP A 151 30.73 -3.24 -11.93
N GLN A 152 31.51 -3.08 -13.01
CA GLN A 152 31.14 -2.25 -14.16
C GLN A 152 29.90 -2.74 -14.90
N ILE A 153 29.65 -4.05 -14.92
CA ILE A 153 28.46 -4.66 -15.52
C ILE A 153 27.23 -4.26 -14.68
N LEU A 154 27.32 -4.37 -13.35
CA LEU A 154 26.21 -4.03 -12.46
C LEU A 154 25.82 -2.54 -12.53
N LEU A 155 26.80 -1.65 -12.71
CA LEU A 155 26.56 -0.21 -12.89
C LEU A 155 25.82 0.12 -14.20
N ASN A 156 25.85 -0.78 -15.18
CA ASN A 156 25.16 -0.59 -16.45
C ASN A 156 23.68 -1.02 -16.41
N TYR A 157 23.21 -1.69 -15.35
CA TYR A 157 21.80 -2.02 -15.20
C TYR A 157 20.94 -0.76 -15.06
N LYS A 158 20.04 -0.56 -16.02
CA LYS A 158 19.15 0.60 -16.07
C LYS A 158 17.74 0.18 -16.45
N GLN A 159 16.82 1.12 -16.33
CA GLN A 159 15.46 0.89 -16.82
C GLN A 159 15.46 0.87 -18.35
N HIS A 160 14.94 -0.21 -18.94
CA HIS A 160 14.78 -0.33 -20.38
C HIS A 160 13.38 -0.82 -20.75
N SER A 161 12.86 -0.30 -21.85
CA SER A 161 11.57 -0.76 -22.41
C SER A 161 11.81 -1.85 -23.44
N VAL A 162 11.02 -2.92 -23.33
CA VAL A 162 10.83 -3.92 -24.38
C VAL A 162 9.69 -3.44 -25.26
N LYS A 163 9.98 -3.21 -26.54
CA LYS A 163 9.05 -2.64 -27.53
C LYS A 163 8.96 -3.54 -28.74
N GLY A 164 8.22 -4.62 -28.57
CA GLY A 164 7.81 -5.54 -29.60
C GLY A 164 6.48 -5.17 -30.25
N GLU A 165 6.05 -6.01 -31.17
CA GLU A 165 4.71 -5.94 -31.78
C GLU A 165 3.64 -6.34 -30.75
N MET A 166 3.84 -7.48 -30.10
CA MET A 166 2.93 -8.09 -29.12
C MET A 166 3.45 -7.97 -27.68
N ALA A 167 4.74 -7.70 -27.49
CA ALA A 167 5.38 -7.51 -26.19
C ALA A 167 5.76 -6.04 -25.92
N LYS A 168 4.96 -5.31 -25.13
CA LYS A 168 5.25 -3.92 -24.72
C LYS A 168 5.24 -3.79 -23.19
N PHE A 169 6.41 -3.60 -22.59
CA PHE A 169 6.57 -3.39 -21.15
C PHE A 169 7.92 -2.75 -20.81
N THR A 170 8.11 -2.42 -19.53
CA THR A 170 9.37 -1.84 -19.03
C THR A 170 9.96 -2.71 -17.94
N LEU A 171 11.28 -2.93 -18.02
CA LEU A 171 12.07 -3.63 -17.02
C LEU A 171 12.86 -2.60 -16.20
N PRO A 172 12.77 -2.61 -14.87
CA PRO A 172 13.37 -1.59 -14.02
C PRO A 172 14.89 -1.72 -13.88
N LEU A 173 15.40 -2.96 -13.95
CA LEU A 173 16.83 -3.28 -13.96
C LEU A 173 17.10 -4.21 -15.14
N ALA A 174 17.67 -3.69 -16.21
CA ALA A 174 18.05 -4.47 -17.38
C ALA A 174 19.39 -4.00 -17.93
N LEU A 175 20.09 -4.94 -18.56
CA LEU A 175 21.26 -4.70 -19.40
C LEU A 175 20.87 -4.84 -20.86
N LYS A 176 21.38 -3.89 -21.64
CA LYS A 176 21.12 -3.80 -23.06
C LYS A 176 22.36 -3.27 -23.76
N ASN A 177 22.75 -3.88 -24.88
CA ASN A 177 23.78 -3.31 -25.75
C ASN A 177 23.25 -2.05 -26.44
N GLN A 178 24.11 -1.04 -26.63
CA GLN A 178 23.71 0.29 -27.12
C GLN A 178 22.98 0.26 -28.49
N ASN A 179 23.25 -0.76 -29.31
CA ASN A 179 22.70 -0.89 -30.67
C ASN A 179 21.74 -2.08 -30.85
N ASP A 180 21.50 -2.87 -29.80
CA ASP A 180 20.64 -4.04 -29.90
C ASP A 180 19.17 -3.66 -29.60
N LYS A 181 18.21 -4.44 -30.07
CA LYS A 181 16.82 -4.40 -29.58
C LYS A 181 16.62 -5.38 -28.42
N GLN A 182 17.44 -6.42 -28.35
CA GLN A 182 17.38 -7.48 -27.34
C GLN A 182 17.91 -7.02 -25.98
N ILE A 183 17.23 -7.47 -24.92
CA ILE A 183 17.68 -7.35 -23.53
C ILE A 183 18.61 -8.53 -23.23
N LEU A 184 19.84 -8.22 -22.79
CA LEU A 184 20.86 -9.23 -22.47
C LEU A 184 20.57 -9.92 -21.14
N LYS A 185 20.23 -9.13 -20.13
CA LYS A 185 19.89 -9.60 -18.78
C LYS A 185 18.89 -8.65 -18.14
N ALA A 186 18.00 -9.17 -17.31
CA ALA A 186 17.06 -8.35 -16.55
C ALA A 186 16.74 -8.94 -15.19
N VAL A 187 16.48 -8.05 -14.22
CA VAL A 187 15.97 -8.38 -12.90
C VAL A 187 14.68 -7.61 -12.70
N LYS A 188 13.60 -8.33 -12.37
CA LYS A 188 12.30 -7.74 -12.07
C LYS A 188 11.86 -8.16 -10.67
N PRO A 189 11.86 -7.24 -9.69
CA PRO A 189 11.16 -7.46 -8.44
C PRO A 189 9.68 -7.69 -8.72
N LEU A 190 9.06 -8.65 -8.05
CA LEU A 190 7.63 -8.91 -8.14
C LEU A 190 7.07 -9.06 -6.72
N ALA A 191 6.32 -8.05 -6.30
CA ALA A 191 5.72 -8.02 -4.97
C ALA A 191 4.22 -8.21 -5.01
N PHE A 192 3.69 -8.78 -3.94
CA PHE A 192 2.29 -9.18 -3.81
C PHE A 192 1.57 -8.26 -2.83
N ASP A 193 1.62 -6.96 -3.13
CA ASP A 193 0.98 -5.88 -2.36
C ASP A 193 -0.57 -5.94 -2.43
N GLN A 194 -1.13 -6.78 -3.31
CA GLN A 194 -2.57 -6.92 -3.48
C GLN A 194 -3.21 -7.54 -2.23
N LEU A 195 -4.45 -7.14 -1.93
CA LEU A 195 -5.22 -7.72 -0.82
C LEU A 195 -5.84 -9.07 -1.19
N GLU A 196 -6.24 -9.22 -2.45
CA GLU A 196 -6.99 -10.36 -2.96
C GLU A 196 -6.11 -11.33 -3.74
N SER A 197 -6.25 -12.63 -3.43
CA SER A 197 -5.49 -13.71 -4.06
C SER A 197 -5.60 -13.78 -5.59
N PRO A 198 -6.79 -13.62 -6.21
CA PRO A 198 -6.91 -13.65 -7.66
C PRO A 198 -6.08 -12.56 -8.35
N SER A 199 -6.03 -11.36 -7.78
CA SER A 199 -5.27 -10.25 -8.34
C SER A 199 -3.75 -10.49 -8.31
N MET A 200 -3.25 -11.25 -7.33
CA MET A 200 -1.84 -11.67 -7.29
C MET A 200 -1.52 -12.65 -8.43
N ILE A 201 -2.42 -13.63 -8.68
CA ILE A 201 -2.28 -14.60 -9.76
C ILE A 201 -2.36 -13.93 -11.13
N GLU A 202 -3.33 -13.03 -11.34
CA GLU A 202 -3.44 -12.26 -12.58
C GLU A 202 -2.18 -11.44 -12.86
N HIS A 203 -1.57 -10.86 -11.82
CA HIS A 203 -0.31 -10.15 -11.96
C HIS A 203 0.82 -11.07 -12.42
N CYS A 204 0.95 -12.26 -11.81
CA CYS A 204 1.89 -13.30 -12.24
C CYS A 204 1.66 -13.70 -13.70
N ASP A 205 0.43 -14.09 -14.05
CA ASP A 205 0.08 -14.57 -15.39
C ASP A 205 0.30 -13.50 -16.47
N SER A 206 0.04 -12.23 -16.14
CA SER A 206 0.37 -11.10 -17.00
C SER A 206 1.86 -11.05 -17.35
N TRP A 207 2.74 -11.25 -16.35
CA TRP A 207 4.18 -11.29 -16.59
C TRP A 207 4.62 -12.52 -17.38
N VAL A 208 4.10 -13.70 -17.05
CA VAL A 208 4.36 -14.92 -17.82
C VAL A 208 4.06 -14.69 -19.30
N ALA A 209 2.89 -14.13 -19.61
CA ALA A 209 2.47 -13.87 -20.97
C ALA A 209 3.35 -12.81 -21.67
N LYS A 210 3.79 -11.77 -20.96
CA LYS A 210 4.73 -10.75 -21.47
C LYS A 210 6.09 -11.35 -21.80
N ILE A 211 6.63 -12.20 -20.93
CA ILE A 211 7.94 -12.83 -21.12
C ILE A 211 7.90 -13.86 -22.25
N ASN A 212 6.83 -14.66 -22.34
CA ASN A 212 6.67 -15.59 -23.47
C ASN A 212 6.66 -14.85 -24.81
N ARG A 213 5.86 -13.79 -24.95
CA ARG A 213 5.81 -12.97 -26.18
C ARG A 213 7.15 -12.30 -26.49
N ALA A 214 7.83 -11.75 -25.48
CA ALA A 214 9.15 -11.15 -25.68
C ALA A 214 10.21 -12.16 -26.11
N ASN A 215 10.09 -13.41 -25.65
CA ASN A 215 10.96 -14.50 -26.07
C ASN A 215 10.65 -14.97 -27.50
N GLU A 216 9.38 -15.06 -27.87
CA GLU A 216 8.93 -15.37 -29.24
C GLU A 216 9.37 -14.31 -30.25
N GLU A 217 9.39 -13.03 -29.85
CA GLU A 217 9.88 -11.92 -30.68
C GLU A 217 11.41 -11.71 -30.59
N GLU A 218 12.14 -12.62 -29.93
CA GLU A 218 13.60 -12.56 -29.75
C GLU A 218 14.12 -11.32 -29.00
N LEU A 219 13.24 -10.60 -28.31
CA LEU A 219 13.56 -9.38 -27.56
C LEU A 219 14.17 -9.68 -26.18
N LEU A 220 13.86 -10.83 -25.59
CA LEU A 220 14.36 -11.26 -24.29
C LEU A 220 14.26 -12.78 -24.15
N LYS A 221 15.39 -13.46 -23.96
CA LYS A 221 15.38 -14.89 -23.65
C LYS A 221 14.90 -15.13 -22.22
N LYS A 222 14.14 -16.22 -22.00
CA LYS A 222 13.63 -16.58 -20.66
C LYS A 222 14.72 -16.79 -19.62
N GLU A 223 15.85 -17.38 -20.00
CA GLU A 223 17.02 -17.57 -19.14
C GLU A 223 17.76 -16.27 -18.78
N ASN A 224 17.43 -15.17 -19.47
CA ASN A 224 18.04 -13.87 -19.27
C ASN A 224 17.20 -12.93 -18.41
N ILE A 225 16.09 -13.41 -17.83
CA ILE A 225 15.32 -12.65 -16.84
C ILE A 225 15.16 -13.41 -15.54
N LEU A 226 15.45 -12.71 -14.45
CA LEU A 226 15.26 -13.19 -13.09
C LEU A 226 14.16 -12.40 -12.39
N PHE A 227 13.15 -13.11 -11.87
CA PHE A 227 12.13 -12.53 -11.00
C PHE A 227 12.54 -12.66 -9.54
N ALA A 228 12.55 -11.54 -8.81
CA ALA A 228 12.77 -11.53 -7.37
C ALA A 228 11.41 -11.45 -6.67
N LEU A 229 10.97 -12.57 -6.11
CA LEU A 229 9.66 -12.72 -5.50
C LEU A 229 9.68 -12.23 -4.06
N ASP A 230 8.65 -11.47 -3.69
CA ASP A 230 8.46 -11.02 -2.31
C ASP A 230 8.12 -12.18 -1.35
N THR A 231 8.42 -11.96 -0.06
CA THR A 231 8.18 -12.92 1.02
C THR A 231 6.76 -12.82 1.55
N PRO A 232 6.06 -13.95 1.82
CA PRO A 232 4.70 -13.91 2.32
C PRO A 232 4.67 -13.52 3.80
N ASP A 233 3.79 -12.60 4.16
CA ASP A 233 3.57 -12.15 5.56
C ASP A 233 2.50 -12.96 6.30
N THR A 234 1.76 -13.81 5.58
CA THR A 234 0.59 -14.54 6.06
C THR A 234 0.50 -15.92 5.42
N ALA A 235 -0.13 -16.88 6.12
CA ALA A 235 -0.27 -18.26 5.64
C ALA A 235 -1.06 -18.35 4.30
N SER A 236 -2.05 -17.48 4.09
CA SER A 236 -2.77 -17.40 2.81
C SER A 236 -1.85 -16.99 1.65
N LYS A 237 -0.99 -15.97 1.87
CA LYS A 237 0.01 -15.55 0.88
C LYS A 237 1.04 -16.62 0.59
N THR A 238 1.38 -17.48 1.54
CA THR A 238 2.31 -18.61 1.33
C THR A 238 1.79 -19.57 0.25
N ASN A 239 0.51 -19.94 0.29
CA ASN A 239 -0.07 -20.86 -0.70
C ASN A 239 -0.11 -20.26 -2.11
N ILE A 240 -0.42 -18.96 -2.20
CA ILE A 240 -0.44 -18.22 -3.45
C ILE A 240 0.98 -18.12 -4.02
N LEU A 241 1.96 -17.77 -3.18
CA LEU A 241 3.35 -17.68 -3.60
C LEU A 241 3.88 -19.03 -4.11
N ASN A 242 3.53 -20.14 -3.46
CA ASN A 242 3.88 -21.47 -3.94
C ASN A 242 3.24 -21.77 -5.31
N THR A 243 2.02 -21.31 -5.54
CA THR A 243 1.35 -21.45 -6.83
C THR A 243 2.07 -20.63 -7.91
N ILE A 244 2.46 -19.40 -7.60
CA ILE A 244 3.22 -18.51 -8.50
C ILE A 244 4.58 -19.11 -8.85
N LYS A 245 5.32 -19.62 -7.85
CA LYS A 245 6.60 -20.33 -8.06
C LYS A 245 6.42 -21.50 -9.03
N ARG A 246 5.40 -22.34 -8.81
CA ARG A 246 5.06 -23.46 -9.72
C ARG A 246 4.70 -22.99 -11.14
N THR A 247 4.01 -21.87 -11.28
CA THR A 247 3.71 -21.27 -12.59
C THR A 247 5.00 -20.84 -13.29
N PHE A 248 5.89 -20.11 -12.62
CA PHE A 248 7.18 -19.73 -13.20
C PHE A 248 8.04 -20.94 -13.58
N ASP A 249 8.09 -21.97 -12.73
CA ASP A 249 8.78 -23.22 -13.04
C ASP A 249 8.20 -23.89 -14.29
N LYS A 250 6.87 -23.98 -14.39
CA LYS A 250 6.15 -24.55 -15.55
C LYS A 250 6.51 -23.82 -16.85
N PHE A 251 6.64 -22.50 -16.80
CA PHE A 251 6.98 -21.68 -17.98
C PHE A 251 8.49 -21.49 -18.18
N LYS A 252 9.33 -22.10 -17.34
CA LYS A 252 10.79 -22.01 -17.34
C LYS A 252 11.30 -20.58 -17.18
N ILE A 253 10.66 -19.82 -16.30
CA ILE A 253 11.05 -18.45 -15.94
C ILE A 253 11.82 -18.51 -14.62
N GLN A 254 13.01 -17.92 -14.58
CA GLN A 254 13.86 -17.97 -13.38
C GLN A 254 13.29 -17.06 -12.29
N HIS A 255 13.31 -17.56 -11.05
CA HIS A 255 12.91 -16.80 -9.88
C HIS A 255 13.77 -17.12 -8.66
N ILE A 256 13.86 -16.15 -7.75
CA ILE A 256 14.50 -16.26 -6.43
C ILE A 256 13.63 -15.57 -5.38
N ASP A 257 13.89 -15.84 -4.12
CA ASP A 257 13.43 -14.97 -3.04
C ASP A 257 14.17 -13.62 -3.13
N TRP A 258 13.48 -12.51 -2.90
CA TRP A 258 14.07 -11.19 -3.03
C TRP A 258 15.25 -10.95 -2.06
N GLN A 259 15.34 -11.71 -0.96
CA GLN A 259 16.41 -11.63 0.03
C GLN A 259 17.70 -12.38 -0.39
N GLU A 260 17.67 -13.14 -1.48
CA GLU A 260 18.80 -13.96 -1.97
C GLU A 260 19.84 -13.12 -2.75
N ASP A 261 20.42 -12.11 -2.10
CA ASP A 261 21.36 -11.14 -2.70
C ASP A 261 22.54 -11.82 -3.44
N LYS A 262 23.07 -12.92 -2.90
CA LYS A 262 24.17 -13.66 -3.52
C LYS A 262 23.77 -14.29 -4.86
N GLN A 263 22.56 -14.85 -4.94
CA GLN A 263 22.07 -15.46 -6.17
C GLN A 263 21.76 -14.40 -7.23
N LEU A 264 21.18 -13.27 -6.79
CA LEU A 264 20.98 -12.09 -7.63
C LEU A 264 22.29 -11.62 -8.27
N LEU A 265 23.33 -11.38 -7.47
CA LEU A 265 24.61 -10.90 -7.96
C LEU A 265 25.26 -11.90 -8.92
N LYS A 266 25.21 -13.20 -8.59
CA LYS A 266 25.71 -14.27 -9.48
C LYS A 266 24.98 -14.28 -10.82
N PHE A 267 23.66 -14.16 -10.82
CA PHE A 267 22.88 -14.09 -12.05
C PHE A 267 23.21 -12.83 -12.88
N ALA A 268 23.31 -11.68 -12.21
CA ALA A 268 23.49 -10.39 -12.87
C ALA A 268 24.88 -10.20 -13.49
N LYS A 269 25.90 -10.84 -12.93
CA LYS A 269 27.27 -10.82 -13.47
C LYS A 269 27.53 -11.85 -14.57
N ASN A 270 26.72 -12.90 -14.65
CA ASN A 270 26.90 -13.98 -15.61
C ASN A 270 26.29 -13.60 -16.96
N LEU A 271 27.13 -13.16 -17.91
CA LEU A 271 26.75 -12.82 -19.29
C LEU A 271 26.93 -14.01 -20.24
#